data_AF-A0AAV1M8T9-F1
#
_entry.id   AF-A0AAV1M8T9-F1
#
_cell.length_a   1.000
_cell.length_b   1.000
_cell.length_c   1.000
_cell.angle_alpha   90.00
_cell.angle_beta   90.00
_cell.angle_gamma   90.00
#
_symmetry.space_group_name_H-M   'P 1'
#
loop_
_entity.id
_entity.type
_entity.pdbx_description
1 polymer ?
#
loop_
_entity_poly.entity_id
_entity_poly.type
_entity_poly.pdbx_seq_one_letter_code
_entity_poly.pdbx_strand_id
1 'polypeptide(L)'
;MGRSRSRSKSPRRHHKSSKHSRKKSRSKDRSASRSRNSKHVEKSKERSSKSRKRSRSASSSSASDVSYDGSRRKKSKGRSKMDEVDRLAEMERQRRVREAEQKVVEEEAAKRIELLVKKRVEEELEKRKDEIEQEVAKRVEEAKRKMETEMMQELERQREQQRREELARQEEEARKRKELEEIMAENNRKIEEAQRKLAEERLAMIEEQRKMDEERQKLKKEQEKRIKEEQKKILGKNNSRPKLSFSLKPLS
;
A
#
# COMPACT_ATOMS: atom_id res chain seq x y z
N MET A 1 -33.50 -59.38 25.08
CA MET A 1 -32.50 -59.75 24.05
C MET A 1 -32.55 -58.69 22.94
N GLY A 2 -31.50 -58.28 22.22
CA GLY A 2 -30.06 -58.60 22.27
C GLY A 2 -29.27 -57.57 21.42
N ARG A 3 -27.98 -57.38 21.76
CA ARG A 3 -27.09 -56.30 21.29
C ARG A 3 -26.69 -56.37 19.79
N SER A 4 -26.57 -55.21 19.12
CA SER A 4 -25.50 -54.80 18.15
C SER A 4 -25.78 -53.36 17.66
N ARG A 5 -24.86 -52.43 17.34
CA ARG A 5 -23.38 -52.30 17.43
C ARG A 5 -22.46 -52.92 16.36
N SER A 6 -22.58 -52.51 15.09
CA SER A 6 -21.54 -52.69 14.05
C SER A 6 -20.73 -51.39 13.82
N ARG A 7 -19.42 -51.44 14.13
CA ARG A 7 -18.42 -50.39 13.81
C ARG A 7 -17.49 -50.92 12.72
N SER A 8 -17.52 -50.34 11.53
CA SER A 8 -16.51 -50.64 10.48
C SER A 8 -15.18 -49.97 10.82
N LYS A 9 -14.08 -50.72 10.82
CA LYS A 9 -12.80 -50.27 11.38
C LYS A 9 -11.61 -50.97 10.71
N SER A 10 -10.90 -50.29 9.80
CA SER A 10 -9.51 -50.56 9.39
C SER A 10 -9.05 -49.64 8.24
N PRO A 11 -7.72 -49.47 7.97
CA PRO A 11 -6.57 -49.73 8.84
C PRO A 11 -5.61 -48.51 8.98
N ARG A 12 -4.57 -48.68 9.80
CA ARG A 12 -3.52 -47.68 10.08
C ARG A 12 -2.54 -47.52 8.91
N ARG A 13 -2.06 -46.29 8.66
CA ARG A 13 -0.65 -46.04 8.26
C ARG A 13 -0.09 -44.83 9.00
N HIS A 14 1.09 -45.01 9.61
CA HIS A 14 1.88 -43.92 10.16
C HIS A 14 2.80 -43.36 9.07
N HIS A 15 2.79 -42.05 8.87
CA HIS A 15 3.95 -41.34 8.31
C HIS A 15 4.31 -40.17 9.23
N LYS A 16 5.56 -40.15 9.70
CA LYS A 16 6.15 -38.99 10.35
C LYS A 16 6.64 -38.03 9.26
N SER A 17 6.48 -36.73 9.46
CA SER A 17 7.60 -35.76 9.39
C SER A 17 7.13 -34.31 9.52
N SER A 18 8.12 -33.45 9.82
CA SER A 18 8.19 -32.02 9.57
C SER A 18 7.27 -31.05 10.34
N LYS A 19 7.94 -30.11 11.01
CA LYS A 19 7.36 -28.94 11.69
C LYS A 19 7.39 -27.77 10.69
N HIS A 20 6.30 -27.05 10.43
CA HIS A 20 6.26 -25.56 10.41
C HIS A 20 4.91 -24.93 9.95
N SER A 21 4.82 -23.61 10.15
CA SER A 21 3.87 -22.66 9.54
C SER A 21 2.47 -22.51 10.15
N ARG A 22 2.41 -22.08 11.43
CA ARG A 22 1.26 -21.26 11.85
C ARG A 22 1.42 -19.86 11.27
N LYS A 23 0.48 -19.49 10.39
CA LYS A 23 0.37 -18.17 9.76
C LYS A 23 0.27 -17.08 10.84
N LYS A 24 1.07 -16.02 10.72
CA LYS A 24 0.82 -14.74 11.41
C LYS A 24 0.98 -13.60 10.40
N SER A 25 -0.16 -13.04 10.02
CA SER A 25 -0.24 -11.88 9.14
C SER A 25 0.50 -10.69 9.76
N ARG A 26 1.33 -10.03 8.94
CA ARG A 26 1.96 -8.74 9.24
C ARG A 26 1.33 -7.69 8.32
N SER A 27 0.29 -7.01 8.79
CA SER A 27 0.02 -5.62 8.38
C SER A 27 0.80 -4.71 9.34
N LYS A 28 1.52 -3.72 8.80
CA LYS A 28 2.45 -2.87 9.56
C LYS A 28 2.22 -1.39 9.25
N ASP A 29 1.03 -0.91 9.60
CA ASP A 29 0.70 0.51 9.59
C ASP A 29 0.74 1.04 11.02
N ARG A 30 1.78 1.82 11.33
CA ARG A 30 1.85 2.71 12.49
C ARG A 30 2.61 3.97 12.12
N SER A 31 1.93 4.86 11.42
CA SER A 31 2.33 6.26 11.26
C SER A 31 2.31 6.99 12.60
N ALA A 32 3.37 7.78 12.82
CA ALA A 32 3.41 9.02 13.60
C ALA A 32 2.46 9.19 14.80
N SER A 33 3.01 9.12 16.02
CA SER A 33 3.16 10.34 16.86
C SER A 33 3.69 10.00 18.25
N ARG A 34 4.91 10.51 18.55
CA ARG A 34 5.31 11.06 19.86
C ARG A 34 6.76 11.54 19.78
N SER A 35 6.91 12.85 19.78
CA SER A 35 8.19 13.51 20.08
C SER A 35 8.69 13.09 21.46
N ARG A 36 9.96 12.72 21.57
CA ARG A 36 10.76 12.91 22.80
C ARG A 36 12.26 12.89 22.50
N ASN A 37 12.78 14.11 22.55
CA ASN A 37 14.13 14.57 22.42
C ASN A 37 15.27 13.63 22.89
N SER A 38 16.28 13.56 22.03
CA SER A 38 17.69 13.23 22.26
C SER A 38 18.26 13.49 23.67
N LYS A 39 18.98 12.49 24.23
CA LYS A 39 20.45 12.52 24.43
C LYS A 39 20.95 11.22 25.07
N HIS A 40 21.81 10.48 24.38
CA HIS A 40 22.55 9.33 24.90
C HIS A 40 23.94 9.81 25.33
N VAL A 41 24.37 9.56 26.58
CA VAL A 41 25.73 9.88 27.04
C VAL A 41 26.54 8.59 27.06
N GLU A 42 27.63 8.59 26.30
CA GLU A 42 28.42 7.38 26.03
C GLU A 42 29.38 6.96 27.15
N LYS A 43 29.84 5.72 27.03
CA LYS A 43 30.48 4.92 28.06
C LYS A 43 32.00 5.02 28.03
N SER A 44 32.58 5.78 28.96
CA SER A 44 34.05 5.89 29.10
C SER A 44 34.66 4.73 29.91
N LYS A 45 35.63 4.02 29.32
CA LYS A 45 36.37 2.92 29.97
C LYS A 45 37.81 2.82 29.45
N GLU A 46 38.75 3.49 30.12
CA GLU A 46 40.18 3.11 30.23
C GLU A 46 40.82 3.89 31.41
N ARG A 47 41.45 3.20 32.38
CA ARG A 47 42.91 2.99 32.53
C ARG A 47 43.77 4.26 32.47
N SER A 48 44.23 4.77 33.62
CA SER A 48 45.64 4.58 34.07
C SER A 48 46.02 5.32 35.37
N SER A 49 46.93 4.70 36.13
CA SER A 49 47.97 5.28 37.01
C SER A 49 47.73 6.54 37.89
N LYS A 50 47.51 6.28 39.19
CA LYS A 50 48.50 6.52 40.27
C LYS A 50 49.03 7.96 40.50
N SER A 51 48.39 8.70 41.42
CA SER A 51 49.07 9.69 42.26
C SER A 51 48.62 9.61 43.74
N ARG A 52 49.47 9.03 44.60
CA ARG A 52 49.27 9.10 46.06
C ARG A 52 49.80 10.44 46.57
N LYS A 53 48.95 11.29 47.14
CA LYS A 53 49.35 12.25 48.20
C LYS A 53 48.31 12.26 49.32
N ARG A 54 48.70 11.74 50.48
CA ARG A 54 47.99 11.88 51.75
C ARG A 54 48.42 13.20 52.38
N SER A 55 47.47 14.00 52.84
CA SER A 55 47.71 15.19 53.68
C SER A 55 47.18 14.94 55.10
N ARG A 56 48.04 15.01 56.13
CA ARG A 56 47.66 15.09 57.55
C ARG A 56 48.74 15.80 58.37
N SER A 57 48.29 16.71 59.26
CA SER A 57 48.90 17.23 60.51
C SER A 57 50.37 17.74 60.50
N ALA A 58 50.75 18.95 60.96
CA ALA A 58 50.43 19.73 62.17
C ALA A 58 51.28 19.37 63.42
N SER A 59 51.68 20.39 64.19
CA SER A 59 52.50 20.40 65.45
C SER A 59 53.97 19.90 65.33
N SER A 60 54.98 20.39 66.10
CA SER A 60 55.11 21.59 66.96
C SER A 60 56.57 21.80 67.47
N SER A 61 56.92 23.05 67.85
CA SER A 61 57.74 23.47 69.03
C SER A 61 59.22 23.06 69.27
N SER A 62 59.95 23.99 69.93
CA SER A 62 61.21 23.87 70.71
C SER A 62 62.54 23.74 69.92
N ALA A 63 63.48 24.71 70.04
CA ALA A 63 64.45 24.94 71.14
C ALA A 63 65.66 23.97 71.07
N SER A 64 66.94 24.32 71.32
CA SER A 64 67.58 25.56 71.80
C SER A 64 69.13 25.49 71.63
N ASP A 65 69.77 26.66 71.45
CA ASP A 65 71.05 27.10 72.08
C ASP A 65 72.43 26.55 71.62
N VAL A 66 73.47 27.37 71.91
CA VAL A 66 74.95 27.22 71.92
C VAL A 66 75.72 26.83 70.63
N SER A 67 76.99 27.23 70.40
CA SER A 67 77.73 28.48 70.72
C SER A 67 79.08 28.52 69.96
N TYR A 68 79.45 29.71 69.49
CA TYR A 68 80.80 30.31 69.39
C TYR A 68 82.04 29.59 68.76
N ASP A 69 82.62 30.30 67.77
CA ASP A 69 84.06 30.43 67.39
C ASP A 69 84.86 29.24 66.81
N GLY A 70 85.80 29.58 65.92
CA GLY A 70 86.57 28.65 65.08
C GLY A 70 87.49 29.28 64.02
N SER A 71 87.88 30.55 64.19
CA SER A 71 89.15 31.15 63.73
C SER A 71 89.98 30.49 62.60
N ARG A 72 90.17 31.26 61.50
CA ARG A 72 91.37 31.33 60.60
C ARG A 72 91.60 30.34 59.43
N ARG A 73 91.64 30.98 58.25
CA ARG A 73 92.69 30.88 57.20
C ARG A 73 92.92 29.53 56.51
N LYS A 74 92.55 29.48 55.23
CA LYS A 74 93.53 29.24 54.13
C LYS A 74 93.04 29.82 52.79
N LYS A 75 93.78 30.82 52.27
CA LYS A 75 93.73 31.18 50.84
C LYS A 75 94.35 30.04 50.05
N SER A 76 93.56 29.12 49.51
CA SER A 76 93.98 28.28 48.39
C SER A 76 93.91 29.11 47.10
N LYS A 77 94.94 29.94 46.87
CA LYS A 77 95.26 30.42 45.50
C LYS A 77 95.71 29.20 44.69
N GLY A 78 94.74 28.44 44.19
CA GLY A 78 94.91 27.29 43.28
C GLY A 78 94.66 27.66 41.82
N ARG A 79 94.90 28.92 41.42
CA ARG A 79 94.95 29.31 39.99
C ARG A 79 96.23 28.75 39.39
N SER A 80 96.19 27.49 38.94
CA SER A 80 97.32 26.82 38.29
C SER A 80 96.84 26.01 37.09
N LYS A 81 96.78 26.69 35.93
CA LYS A 81 96.92 26.12 34.59
C LYS A 81 96.11 24.84 34.30
N MET A 82 94.79 24.99 34.27
CA MET A 82 93.99 24.49 33.13
C MET A 82 93.41 25.72 32.42
N ASP A 83 93.25 25.76 31.11
CA ASP A 83 93.99 25.07 30.04
C ASP A 83 93.81 25.94 28.78
N GLU A 84 94.86 26.14 27.97
CA GLU A 84 94.69 26.73 26.62
C GLU A 84 93.74 25.83 25.81
N VAL A 85 93.83 24.51 26.06
CA VAL A 85 92.96 23.45 25.56
C VAL A 85 91.51 23.59 26.05
N ASP A 86 91.26 23.94 27.32
CA ASP A 86 89.89 24.17 27.83
C ASP A 86 89.26 25.40 27.19
N ARG A 87 90.05 26.48 26.99
CA ARG A 87 89.57 27.70 26.34
C ARG A 87 89.27 27.48 24.86
N LEU A 88 90.10 26.68 24.17
CA LEU A 88 89.84 26.23 22.81
C LEU A 88 88.62 25.28 22.75
N ALA A 89 88.48 24.37 23.71
CA ALA A 89 87.32 23.46 23.81
C ALA A 89 86.02 24.19 24.17
N GLU A 90 86.08 25.29 24.93
CA GLU A 90 84.93 26.17 25.19
C GLU A 90 84.52 26.92 23.91
N MET A 91 85.48 27.45 23.15
CA MET A 91 85.22 28.04 21.83
C MET A 91 84.68 27.00 20.83
N GLU A 92 85.17 25.77 20.86
CA GLU A 92 84.66 24.67 20.04
C GLU A 92 83.24 24.25 20.46
N ARG A 93 82.94 24.19 21.76
CA ARG A 93 81.58 23.96 22.28
C ARG A 93 80.64 25.08 21.85
N GLN A 94 81.05 26.35 21.94
CA GLN A 94 80.23 27.47 21.45
C GLN A 94 79.98 27.37 19.94
N ARG A 95 80.96 26.93 19.15
CA ARG A 95 80.77 26.65 17.71
C ARG A 95 79.76 25.53 17.49
N ARG A 96 79.89 24.39 18.19
CA ARG A 96 78.95 23.26 18.08
C ARG A 96 77.53 23.63 18.53
N VAL A 97 77.37 24.51 19.53
CA VAL A 97 76.06 25.05 19.95
C VAL A 97 75.45 25.92 18.85
N ARG A 98 76.20 26.87 18.28
CA ARG A 98 75.71 27.71 17.17
C ARG A 98 75.36 26.89 15.93
N GLU A 99 76.16 25.87 15.60
CA GLU A 99 75.87 24.95 14.50
C GLU A 99 74.63 24.07 14.78
N ALA A 100 74.35 23.72 16.04
CA ALA A 100 73.12 23.02 16.42
C ALA A 100 71.89 23.93 16.39
N GLU A 101 72.01 25.17 16.88
CA GLU A 101 70.96 26.20 16.81
C GLU A 101 70.60 26.53 15.35
N GLN A 102 71.61 26.69 14.49
CA GLN A 102 71.41 26.89 13.04
C GLN A 102 70.67 25.71 12.40
N LYS A 103 71.05 24.46 12.70
CA LYS A 103 70.34 23.26 12.21
C LYS A 103 68.90 23.20 12.70
N VAL A 104 68.61 23.59 13.94
CA VAL A 104 67.22 23.66 14.44
C VAL A 104 66.41 24.72 13.68
N VAL A 105 67.01 25.88 13.38
CA VAL A 105 66.35 26.94 12.58
C VAL A 105 66.13 26.50 11.13
N GLU A 106 67.11 25.82 10.51
CA GLU A 106 66.98 25.23 9.17
C GLU A 106 65.90 24.14 9.12
N GLU A 107 65.86 23.26 10.11
CA GLU A 107 64.80 22.26 10.27
C GLU A 107 63.42 22.90 10.47
N GLU A 108 63.30 23.96 11.28
CA GLU A 108 62.04 24.69 11.44
C GLU A 108 61.61 25.38 10.15
N ALA A 109 62.53 25.97 9.40
CA ALA A 109 62.27 26.56 8.09
C ALA A 109 61.80 25.48 7.09
N ALA A 110 62.48 24.33 7.03
CA ALA A 110 62.09 23.20 6.21
C ALA A 110 60.70 22.67 6.57
N LYS A 111 60.40 22.49 7.87
CA LYS A 111 59.07 22.07 8.37
C LYS A 111 57.97 23.08 8.00
N ARG A 112 58.24 24.39 8.06
CA ARG A 112 57.29 25.44 7.62
C ARG A 112 57.03 25.40 6.11
N ILE A 113 58.08 25.21 5.31
CA ILE A 113 57.97 25.05 3.84
C ILE A 113 57.18 23.78 3.51
N GLU A 114 57.51 22.65 4.15
CA GLU A 114 56.82 21.37 3.98
C GLU A 114 55.32 21.49 4.28
N LEU A 115 54.94 22.17 5.36
CA LEU A 115 53.53 22.41 5.71
C LEU A 115 52.81 23.31 4.69
N LEU A 116 53.47 24.32 4.13
CA LEU A 116 52.88 25.17 3.08
C LEU A 116 52.71 24.42 1.75
N VAL A 117 53.67 23.57 1.39
CA VAL A 117 53.59 22.71 0.20
C VAL A 117 52.49 21.67 0.38
N LYS A 118 52.44 20.96 1.53
CA LYS A 118 51.38 20.00 1.83
C LYS A 118 49.98 20.63 1.73
N LYS A 119 49.76 21.78 2.38
CA LYS A 119 48.47 22.49 2.30
C LYS A 119 48.06 22.85 0.88
N ARG A 120 48.97 23.40 0.07
CA ARG A 120 48.65 23.73 -1.34
C ARG A 120 48.33 22.49 -2.17
N VAL A 121 49.08 21.40 -1.98
CA VAL A 121 48.83 20.12 -2.67
C VAL A 121 47.51 19.50 -2.18
N GLU A 122 47.20 19.57 -0.89
CA GLU A 122 45.93 19.13 -0.31
C GLU A 122 44.76 19.93 -0.90
N GLU A 123 44.82 21.27 -0.93
CA GLU A 123 43.80 22.13 -1.53
C GLU A 123 43.61 21.91 -3.04
N GLU A 124 44.68 21.64 -3.80
CA GLU A 124 44.58 21.31 -5.23
C GLU A 124 43.98 19.92 -5.48
N LEU A 125 44.31 18.94 -4.64
CA LEU A 125 43.73 17.60 -4.71
C LEU A 125 42.29 17.59 -4.23
N GLU A 126 41.92 18.40 -3.24
CA GLU A 126 40.56 18.57 -2.73
C GLU A 126 39.65 19.17 -3.82
N LYS A 127 40.05 20.28 -4.45
CA LYS A 127 39.31 20.86 -5.59
C LYS A 127 39.06 19.87 -6.73
N ARG A 128 40.09 19.11 -7.13
CA ARG A 128 39.95 18.07 -8.16
C ARG A 128 39.07 16.90 -7.72
N LYS A 129 39.08 16.52 -6.44
CA LYS A 129 38.15 15.51 -5.90
C LYS A 129 36.72 16.03 -5.91
N ASP A 130 36.48 17.24 -5.42
CA ASP A 130 35.15 17.86 -5.39
C ASP A 130 34.55 17.98 -6.79
N GLU A 131 35.35 18.37 -7.80
CA GLU A 131 34.95 18.40 -9.21
C GLU A 131 34.52 17.01 -9.72
N ILE A 132 35.32 15.97 -9.45
CA ILE A 132 35.04 14.59 -9.84
C ILE A 132 33.81 14.04 -9.09
N GLU A 133 33.73 14.27 -7.78
CA GLU A 133 32.62 13.81 -6.93
C GLU A 133 31.30 14.47 -7.34
N GLN A 134 31.30 15.77 -7.67
CA GLN A 134 30.13 16.46 -8.22
C GLN A 134 29.71 15.90 -9.58
N GLU A 135 30.64 15.57 -10.47
CA GLU A 135 30.30 14.97 -11.77
C GLU A 135 29.74 13.55 -11.60
N VAL A 136 30.37 12.72 -10.77
CA VAL A 136 29.88 11.37 -10.44
C VAL A 136 28.50 11.45 -9.78
N ALA A 137 28.29 12.37 -8.84
CA ALA A 137 26.99 12.59 -8.20
C ALA A 137 25.91 12.95 -9.23
N LYS A 138 26.19 13.90 -10.14
CA LYS A 138 25.26 14.29 -11.23
C LYS A 138 24.91 13.10 -12.12
N ARG A 139 25.90 12.33 -12.58
CA ARG A 139 25.68 11.12 -13.41
C ARG A 139 24.86 10.04 -12.67
N VAL A 140 25.10 9.85 -11.38
CA VAL A 140 24.33 8.93 -10.53
C VAL A 140 22.90 9.43 -10.30
N GLU A 141 22.69 10.73 -10.11
CA GLU A 141 21.35 11.32 -10.02
C GLU A 141 20.58 11.19 -11.33
N GLU A 142 21.22 11.46 -12.48
CA GLU A 142 20.59 11.27 -13.79
C GLU A 142 20.21 9.81 -14.05
N ALA A 143 21.08 8.86 -13.69
CA ALA A 143 20.79 7.44 -13.80
C ALA A 143 19.63 7.00 -12.88
N LYS A 144 19.60 7.49 -11.63
CA LYS A 144 18.49 7.28 -10.70
C LYS A 144 17.18 7.86 -11.23
N ARG A 145 17.19 9.12 -11.71
CA ARG A 145 16.00 9.77 -12.26
C ARG A 145 15.46 9.01 -13.47
N LYS A 146 16.32 8.54 -14.39
CA LYS A 146 15.90 7.71 -15.53
C LYS A 146 15.19 6.43 -15.04
N MET A 147 15.86 5.65 -14.17
CA MET A 147 15.29 4.45 -13.54
C MET A 147 13.96 4.72 -12.82
N GLU A 148 13.86 5.81 -12.06
CA GLU A 148 12.64 6.22 -11.35
C GLU A 148 11.52 6.58 -12.34
N THR A 149 11.82 7.32 -13.42
CA THR A 149 10.81 7.64 -14.44
C THR A 149 10.33 6.41 -15.21
N GLU A 150 11.23 5.49 -15.56
CA GLU A 150 10.88 4.24 -16.25
C GLU A 150 10.03 3.35 -15.33
N MET A 151 10.43 3.17 -14.06
CA MET A 151 9.66 2.42 -13.06
C MET A 151 8.28 3.05 -12.79
N MET A 152 8.17 4.38 -12.72
CA MET A 152 6.87 5.04 -12.58
C MET A 152 5.98 4.84 -13.81
N GLN A 153 6.53 4.93 -15.03
CA GLN A 153 5.77 4.67 -16.26
C GLN A 153 5.31 3.20 -16.35
N GLU A 154 6.13 2.24 -15.92
CA GLU A 154 5.72 0.83 -15.87
C GLU A 154 4.58 0.61 -14.87
N LEU A 155 4.66 1.18 -13.67
CA LEU A 155 3.58 1.12 -12.68
C LEU A 155 2.30 1.80 -13.15
N GLU A 156 2.40 2.91 -13.89
CA GLU A 156 1.24 3.59 -14.48
C GLU A 156 0.60 2.75 -15.59
N ARG A 157 1.39 2.19 -16.51
CA ARG A 157 0.91 1.25 -17.54
C ARG A 157 0.23 0.03 -16.93
N GLN A 158 0.79 -0.57 -15.87
CA GLN A 158 0.18 -1.70 -15.18
C GLN A 158 -1.16 -1.32 -14.53
N ARG A 159 -1.26 -0.14 -13.89
CA ARG A 159 -2.53 0.38 -13.33
C ARG A 159 -3.57 0.67 -14.41
N GLU A 160 -3.15 1.20 -15.56
CA GLU A 160 -4.04 1.45 -16.69
C GLU A 160 -4.55 0.13 -17.30
N GLN A 161 -3.67 -0.85 -17.49
CA GLN A 161 -4.03 -2.20 -17.93
C GLN A 161 -5.03 -2.85 -16.97
N GLN A 162 -4.78 -2.82 -15.65
CA GLN A 162 -5.72 -3.34 -14.65
C GLN A 162 -7.09 -2.66 -14.72
N ARG A 163 -7.15 -1.32 -14.76
CA ARG A 163 -8.42 -0.58 -14.94
C ARG A 163 -9.12 -0.94 -16.25
N ARG A 164 -8.36 -1.11 -17.34
CA ARG A 164 -8.91 -1.47 -18.65
C ARG A 164 -9.45 -2.89 -18.68
N GLU A 165 -8.79 -3.84 -18.03
CA GLU A 165 -9.27 -5.21 -17.84
C GLU A 165 -10.53 -5.25 -16.96
N GLU A 166 -10.57 -4.47 -15.88
CA GLU A 166 -11.76 -4.34 -15.02
C GLU A 166 -12.95 -3.74 -15.78
N LEU A 167 -12.73 -2.67 -16.55
CA LEU A 167 -13.76 -2.06 -17.40
C LEU A 167 -14.23 -3.02 -18.49
N ALA A 168 -13.32 -3.73 -19.18
CA ALA A 168 -13.69 -4.71 -20.19
C ALA A 168 -14.52 -5.87 -19.62
N ARG A 169 -14.18 -6.35 -18.40
CA ARG A 169 -14.99 -7.36 -17.69
C ARG A 169 -16.37 -6.83 -17.31
N GLN A 170 -16.46 -5.58 -16.84
CA GLN A 170 -17.74 -4.93 -16.53
C GLN A 170 -18.59 -4.72 -17.79
N GLU A 171 -18.00 -4.34 -18.92
CA GLU A 171 -18.70 -4.24 -20.21
C GLU A 171 -19.20 -5.59 -20.71
N GLU A 172 -18.39 -6.65 -20.62
CA GLU A 172 -18.84 -8.00 -20.95
C GLU A 172 -19.98 -8.48 -20.04
N GLU A 173 -19.90 -8.23 -18.73
CA GLU A 173 -20.98 -8.58 -17.81
C GLU A 173 -22.25 -7.76 -18.08
N ALA A 174 -22.10 -6.47 -18.38
CA ALA A 174 -23.22 -5.60 -18.76
C ALA A 174 -23.87 -6.04 -20.09
N ARG A 175 -23.09 -6.49 -21.08
CA ARG A 175 -23.62 -7.08 -22.32
C ARG A 175 -24.39 -8.36 -22.03
N LYS A 176 -23.81 -9.31 -21.29
CA LYS A 176 -24.49 -10.57 -20.89
C LYS A 176 -25.77 -10.30 -20.10
N ARG A 177 -25.78 -9.30 -19.21
CA ARG A 177 -26.99 -8.88 -18.48
C ARG A 177 -28.06 -8.30 -19.43
N LYS A 178 -27.69 -7.47 -20.40
CA LYS A 178 -28.62 -6.93 -21.41
C LYS A 178 -29.18 -8.02 -22.32
N GLU A 179 -28.34 -8.93 -22.80
CA GLU A 179 -28.77 -10.09 -23.61
C GLU A 179 -29.78 -10.97 -22.84
N LEU A 180 -29.52 -11.21 -21.54
CA LEU A 180 -30.47 -11.92 -20.67
C LEU A 180 -31.77 -11.12 -20.44
N GLU A 181 -31.68 -9.80 -20.26
CA GLU A 181 -32.84 -8.91 -20.10
C GLU A 181 -33.71 -8.88 -21.37
N GLU A 182 -33.10 -8.82 -22.55
CA GLU A 182 -33.77 -8.90 -23.85
C GLU A 182 -34.48 -10.25 -24.04
N ILE A 183 -33.81 -11.37 -23.74
CA ILE A 183 -34.41 -12.71 -23.79
C ILE A 183 -35.61 -12.82 -22.84
N MET A 184 -35.48 -12.29 -21.61
CA MET A 184 -36.58 -12.29 -20.63
C MET A 184 -37.74 -11.38 -21.06
N ALA A 185 -37.46 -10.21 -21.64
CA ALA A 185 -38.46 -9.30 -22.17
C ALA A 185 -39.21 -9.91 -23.36
N GLU A 186 -38.51 -10.58 -24.28
CA GLU A 186 -39.14 -11.33 -25.37
C GLU A 186 -40.01 -12.50 -24.87
N ASN A 187 -39.56 -13.22 -23.84
CA ASN A 187 -40.32 -14.32 -23.26
C ASN A 187 -41.61 -13.79 -22.61
N ASN A 188 -41.52 -12.72 -21.83
CA ASN A 188 -42.66 -12.05 -21.22
C ASN A 188 -43.64 -11.53 -22.28
N ARG A 189 -43.16 -10.90 -23.37
CA ARG A 189 -44.02 -10.48 -24.50
C ARG A 189 -44.75 -11.67 -25.12
N LYS A 190 -44.07 -12.80 -25.36
CA LYS A 190 -44.70 -14.02 -25.90
C LYS A 190 -45.77 -14.59 -24.94
N ILE A 191 -45.55 -14.51 -23.63
CA ILE A 191 -46.55 -14.89 -22.61
C ILE A 191 -47.74 -13.93 -22.62
N GLU A 192 -47.50 -12.61 -22.63
CA GLU A 192 -48.55 -11.58 -22.69
C GLU A 192 -49.39 -11.68 -23.96
N GLU A 193 -48.76 -11.88 -25.13
CA GLU A 193 -49.46 -12.09 -26.40
C GLU A 193 -50.29 -13.38 -26.40
N ALA A 194 -49.78 -14.48 -25.82
CA ALA A 194 -50.54 -15.72 -25.69
C ALA A 194 -51.74 -15.56 -24.74
N GLN A 195 -51.55 -14.89 -23.59
CA GLN A 195 -52.64 -14.57 -22.66
C GLN A 195 -53.67 -13.64 -23.30
N ARG A 196 -53.23 -12.64 -24.07
CA ARG A 196 -54.11 -11.72 -24.80
C ARG A 196 -54.94 -12.45 -25.86
N LYS A 197 -54.35 -13.35 -26.65
CA LYS A 197 -55.08 -14.19 -27.61
C LYS A 197 -56.11 -15.08 -26.92
N LEU A 198 -55.75 -15.74 -25.82
CA LEU A 198 -56.69 -16.55 -25.04
C LEU A 198 -57.84 -15.72 -24.43
N ALA A 199 -57.58 -14.46 -24.05
CA ALA A 199 -58.62 -13.54 -23.58
C ALA A 199 -59.53 -13.07 -24.73
N GLU A 200 -58.95 -12.78 -25.89
CA GLU A 200 -59.66 -12.39 -27.11
C GLU A 200 -60.56 -13.52 -27.64
N GLU A 201 -60.06 -14.77 -27.70
CA GLU A 201 -60.84 -15.96 -28.05
C GLU A 201 -62.02 -16.20 -27.08
N ARG A 202 -61.80 -16.02 -25.77
CA ARG A 202 -62.86 -16.11 -24.77
C ARG A 202 -63.92 -15.03 -24.94
N LEU A 203 -63.52 -13.80 -25.24
CA LEU A 203 -64.46 -12.70 -25.51
C LEU A 203 -65.24 -12.96 -26.81
N ALA A 204 -64.58 -13.39 -27.87
CA ALA A 204 -65.21 -13.74 -29.14
C ALA A 204 -66.26 -14.86 -28.99
N MET A 205 -65.96 -15.90 -28.21
CA MET A 205 -66.91 -16.97 -27.88
C MET A 205 -68.15 -16.44 -27.16
N ILE A 206 -67.98 -15.52 -26.21
CA ILE A 206 -69.10 -14.89 -25.48
C ILE A 206 -69.93 -13.99 -26.41
N GLU A 207 -69.30 -13.24 -27.32
CA GLU A 207 -70.00 -12.45 -28.33
C GLU A 207 -70.75 -13.30 -29.35
N GLU A 208 -70.18 -14.41 -29.80
CA GLU A 208 -70.84 -15.38 -30.68
C GLU A 208 -72.05 -16.01 -29.98
N GLN A 209 -71.89 -16.48 -28.74
CA GLN A 209 -72.98 -17.05 -27.96
C GLN A 209 -74.12 -16.02 -27.75
N ARG A 210 -73.77 -14.76 -27.49
CA ARG A 210 -74.73 -13.65 -27.44
C ARG A 210 -75.46 -13.44 -28.77
N LYS A 211 -74.76 -13.42 -29.91
CA LYS A 211 -75.36 -13.31 -31.25
C LYS A 211 -76.33 -14.47 -31.52
N MET A 212 -75.92 -15.70 -31.22
CA MET A 212 -76.75 -16.90 -31.38
C MET A 212 -78.02 -16.86 -30.51
N ASP A 213 -77.94 -16.36 -29.28
CA ASP A 213 -79.12 -16.21 -28.43
C ASP A 213 -80.00 -15.01 -28.86
N GLU A 214 -79.44 -13.92 -29.36
CA GLU A 214 -80.19 -12.83 -30.01
C GLU A 214 -80.93 -13.30 -31.27
N GLU A 215 -80.31 -14.16 -32.09
CA GLU A 215 -80.95 -14.79 -33.26
C GLU A 215 -82.03 -15.79 -32.88
N ARG A 216 -81.78 -16.66 -31.89
CA ARG A 216 -82.80 -17.56 -31.32
C ARG A 216 -84.00 -16.78 -30.78
N GLN A 217 -83.78 -15.64 -30.13
CA GLN A 217 -84.88 -14.77 -29.69
C GLN A 217 -85.64 -14.12 -30.85
N LYS A 218 -84.96 -13.71 -31.93
CA LYS A 218 -85.61 -13.20 -33.15
C LYS A 218 -86.48 -14.29 -33.80
N LEU A 219 -85.94 -15.49 -33.99
CA LEU A 219 -86.67 -16.64 -34.54
C LEU A 219 -87.88 -17.04 -33.68
N LYS A 220 -87.75 -17.09 -32.35
CA LYS A 220 -88.89 -17.32 -31.45
C LYS A 220 -89.97 -16.25 -31.59
N LYS A 221 -89.59 -14.96 -31.61
CA LYS A 221 -90.53 -13.83 -31.82
C LYS A 221 -91.21 -13.90 -33.19
N GLU A 222 -90.53 -14.41 -34.22
CA GLU A 222 -91.11 -14.61 -35.54
C GLU A 222 -92.08 -15.80 -35.57
N GLN A 223 -91.70 -16.95 -34.99
CA GLN A 223 -92.60 -18.10 -34.84
C GLN A 223 -93.85 -17.75 -34.03
N GLU A 224 -93.72 -17.01 -32.92
CA GLU A 224 -94.87 -16.51 -32.18
C GLU A 224 -95.78 -15.60 -33.02
N LYS A 225 -95.22 -14.73 -33.87
CA LYS A 225 -96.01 -13.90 -34.80
C LYS A 225 -96.75 -14.77 -35.80
N ARG A 226 -96.08 -15.72 -36.45
CA ARG A 226 -96.69 -16.67 -37.39
C ARG A 226 -97.82 -17.47 -36.72
N ILE A 227 -97.60 -18.02 -35.52
CA ILE A 227 -98.63 -18.73 -34.75
C ILE A 227 -99.81 -17.80 -34.41
N LYS A 228 -99.56 -16.55 -34.01
CA LYS A 228 -100.61 -15.55 -33.74
C LYS A 228 -101.38 -15.17 -35.01
N GLU A 229 -100.75 -15.17 -36.18
CA GLU A 229 -101.36 -14.91 -37.49
C GLU A 229 -102.18 -16.12 -37.98
N GLU A 230 -101.66 -17.33 -37.84
CA GLU A 230 -102.37 -18.59 -38.11
C GLU A 230 -103.58 -18.75 -37.18
N GLN A 231 -103.43 -18.47 -35.88
CA GLN A 231 -104.56 -18.43 -34.94
C GLN A 231 -105.60 -17.39 -35.37
N LYS A 232 -105.22 -16.18 -35.79
CA LYS A 232 -106.16 -15.18 -36.33
C LYS A 232 -106.88 -15.68 -37.59
N LYS A 233 -106.19 -16.43 -38.46
CA LYS A 233 -106.74 -17.04 -39.68
C LYS A 233 -107.75 -18.16 -39.36
N ILE A 234 -107.45 -19.00 -38.38
CA ILE A 234 -108.34 -20.09 -37.91
C ILE A 234 -109.56 -19.52 -37.17
N LEU A 235 -109.37 -18.54 -36.28
CA LEU A 235 -110.45 -17.89 -35.52
C LEU A 235 -111.31 -16.94 -36.36
N GLY A 236 -110.99 -16.73 -37.65
CA GLY A 236 -111.73 -15.84 -38.56
C GLY A 236 -111.67 -14.35 -38.20
N LYS A 237 -110.79 -13.94 -37.27
CA LYS A 237 -110.61 -12.53 -36.89
C LYS A 237 -110.03 -11.76 -38.08
N ASN A 238 -110.54 -10.55 -38.30
CA ASN A 238 -110.18 -9.64 -39.40
C ASN A 238 -110.47 -10.19 -40.82
N ASN A 239 -111.65 -10.78 -41.06
CA ASN A 239 -112.11 -11.25 -42.38
C ASN A 239 -111.15 -12.26 -43.09
N SER A 240 -110.30 -12.92 -42.32
CA SER A 240 -109.21 -13.79 -42.81
C SER A 240 -109.66 -15.14 -43.39
N ARG A 241 -110.91 -15.54 -43.16
CA ARG A 241 -111.53 -16.76 -43.68
C ARG A 241 -112.16 -16.46 -45.05
N PRO A 242 -111.67 -17.05 -46.16
CA PRO A 242 -112.23 -16.80 -47.48
C PRO A 242 -113.70 -17.26 -47.54
N LYS A 243 -114.57 -16.41 -48.10
CA LYS A 243 -115.99 -16.73 -48.29
C LYS A 243 -116.12 -17.77 -49.41
N LEU A 244 -116.21 -19.04 -49.03
CA LEU A 244 -116.54 -20.14 -49.93
C LEU A 244 -118.00 -20.00 -50.40
N SER A 245 -118.19 -19.48 -51.61
CA SER A 245 -119.47 -19.47 -52.31
C SER A 245 -119.75 -20.86 -52.89
N PHE A 246 -120.43 -21.71 -52.12
CA PHE A 246 -120.91 -23.00 -52.64
C PHE A 246 -122.18 -22.79 -53.47
N SER A 247 -122.07 -22.92 -54.80
CA SER A 247 -123.25 -23.05 -55.67
C SER A 247 -123.82 -24.47 -55.52
N LEU A 248 -124.94 -24.61 -54.83
CA LEU A 248 -125.72 -25.84 -54.88
C LEU A 248 -126.25 -26.02 -56.31
N LYS A 249 -125.75 -27.02 -57.03
CA LYS A 249 -126.33 -27.44 -58.30
C LYS A 249 -127.71 -28.03 -58.00
N PRO A 250 -128.81 -27.52 -58.59
CA PRO A 250 -130.11 -28.16 -58.45
C PRO A 250 -130.05 -29.55 -59.12
N LEU A 251 -130.68 -30.54 -58.48
CA LEU A 251 -130.86 -31.87 -59.04
C LEU A 251 -131.96 -31.82 -60.10
N SER A 252 -131.65 -32.34 -61.29
CA SER A 252 -132.58 -32.63 -62.39
C SER A 252 -132.38 -34.07 -62.83
#